data_AF-A0A2S6ZBV9-F1
#
_entry.id   AF-A0A2S6ZBV9-F1
#
_cell.length_a   1.000
_cell.length_b   1.000
_cell.length_c   1.000
_cell.angle_alpha   90.00
_cell.angle_beta   90.00
_cell.angle_gamma   90.00
#
_symmetry.space_group_name_H-M   'P 1'
#
loop_
_entity.id
_entity.type
_entity.pdbx_description
1 polymer ?
#
loop_
_entity_poly.entity_id
_entity_poly.type
_entity_poly.pdbx_seq_one_letter_code
_entity_poly.pdbx_strand_id
1 'polypeptide(L)' 'MADTQTPAAHAQWLPTLQRIHVLQPQRAIPGHLAPGAAQDLAAVRFTIDCTCAFDKQTAQAKEAAALVAAM' A
#
# COMPACT_ATOMS: atom_id res chain seq x y z
N MET A 1 -4.83 -8.31 -1.59
CA MET A 1 -3.54 -8.14 -2.32
C MET A 1 -2.67 -9.38 -2.11
N ALA A 2 -1.58 -9.57 -2.87
CA ALA A 2 -0.82 -10.84 -2.87
C ALA A 2 -0.39 -11.30 -1.46
N ASP A 3 0.30 -10.44 -0.71
CA ASP A 3 0.87 -10.78 0.61
C ASP A 3 -0.03 -10.36 1.79
N THR A 4 -1.03 -9.53 1.53
CA THR A 4 -2.06 -9.11 2.50
C THR A 4 -3.42 -9.28 1.82
N GLN A 5 -4.04 -10.44 1.98
CA GLN A 5 -5.20 -10.84 1.16
C GLN A 5 -6.54 -10.36 1.70
N THR A 6 -6.63 -10.14 3.01
CA THR A 6 -7.89 -9.85 3.69
C THR A 6 -7.88 -8.44 4.29
N PRO A 7 -9.06 -7.81 4.49
CA PRO A 7 -9.16 -6.53 5.20
C PRO A 7 -8.52 -6.57 6.59
N ALA A 8 -8.62 -7.70 7.29
CA ALA A 8 -7.97 -7.88 8.59
C ALA A 8 -6.44 -7.84 8.48
N ALA A 9 -5.86 -8.47 7.45
CA ALA A 9 -4.42 -8.41 7.19
C ALA A 9 -3.97 -6.98 6.82
N HIS A 10 -4.77 -6.24 6.04
CA HIS A 10 -4.48 -4.83 5.75
C HIS A 10 -4.48 -3.98 7.02
N ALA A 11 -5.50 -4.14 7.88
CA ALA A 11 -5.64 -3.41 9.14
C ALA A 11 -4.48 -3.70 10.12
N GLN A 12 -3.94 -4.93 10.10
CA GLN A 12 -2.76 -5.29 10.89
C GLN A 12 -1.47 -4.70 10.31
N TRP A 13 -1.38 -4.55 8.99
CA TRP A 13 -0.18 -4.07 8.32
C TRP A 13 -0.03 -2.54 8.31
N LEU A 14 -1.12 -1.82 8.07
CA LEU A 14 -1.14 -0.35 7.97
C LEU A 14 -0.44 0.37 9.14
N PRO A 15 -0.61 -0.03 10.42
CA PRO A 15 0.09 0.59 11.54
C PRO A 15 1.62 0.51 11.43
N THR A 16 2.15 -0.55 10.83
CA THR A 16 3.60 -0.70 10.62
C THR A 16 4.11 0.31 9.60
N LEU A 17 3.40 0.49 8.48
CA LEU A 17 3.74 1.48 7.46
C LEU A 17 3.63 2.91 8.02
N GLN A 18 2.57 3.19 8.80
CA GLN A 18 2.39 4.47 9.47
C GLN A 18 3.53 4.75 10.46
N ARG A 19 3.96 3.74 11.22
CA ARG A 19 5.13 3.86 12.11
C ARG A 19 6.40 4.23 11.35
N ILE A 20 6.66 3.60 10.20
CA ILE A 20 7.81 3.96 9.35
C ILE A 20 7.70 5.42 8.90
N HIS A 21 6.51 5.85 8.48
CA HIS A 21 6.28 7.21 8.01
C HIS A 21 6.54 8.28 9.10
N VAL A 22 6.03 8.08 10.33
CA VAL A 22 6.21 9.06 11.43
C VAL A 22 7.64 9.12 11.96
N LEU A 23 8.44 8.08 11.74
CA LEU A 23 9.87 8.07 12.12
C LEU A 23 10.74 8.94 11.20
N GLN A 24 10.19 9.44 10.07
CA GLN A 24 10.88 10.33 9.13
C GLN A 24 12.32 9.86 8.78
N PRO A 25 12.51 8.61 8.34
CA PRO A 25 13.83 8.12 7.99
C PRO A 25 14.43 8.94 6.85
N GLN A 26 15.75 9.16 6.89
CA GLN A 26 16.47 9.85 5.81
C GLN A 26 16.37 9.11 4.47
N ARG A 27 16.27 7.78 4.50
CA ARG A 27 16.09 6.92 3.33
C ARG A 27 15.21 5.73 3.67
N ALA A 28 14.41 5.30 2.70
CA ALA A 28 13.73 4.00 2.71
C ALA A 28 14.13 3.25 1.43
N ILE A 29 14.74 2.08 1.58
CA ILE A 29 15.25 1.29 0.46
C ILE A 29 14.31 0.11 0.26
N PRO A 30 13.50 0.09 -0.81
CA PRO A 30 12.62 -1.05 -1.09
C PRO A 30 13.43 -2.32 -1.37
N GLY A 31 12.91 -3.48 -0.92
CA GLY A 31 13.55 -4.77 -1.21
C GLY A 31 13.49 -5.17 -2.69
N HIS A 32 12.48 -4.70 -3.41
CA HIS A 32 12.33 -4.84 -4.86
C HIS A 32 12.08 -3.46 -5.48
N LEU A 33 12.96 -3.01 -6.37
CA LEU A 33 12.88 -1.70 -7.02
C LEU A 33 13.47 -1.72 -8.44
N ALA A 34 12.93 -0.87 -9.30
CA ALA A 34 13.53 -0.60 -10.61
C ALA A 34 14.80 0.26 -10.47
N PRO A 35 15.74 0.20 -11.42
CA PRO A 35 16.89 1.10 -11.45
C PRO A 35 16.44 2.58 -11.42
N GLY A 36 17.04 3.36 -10.52
CA GLY A 36 16.73 4.78 -10.36
C GLY A 36 15.43 5.08 -9.58
N ALA A 37 14.76 4.08 -9.03
CA ALA A 37 13.59 4.31 -8.18
C ALA A 37 13.95 5.15 -6.94
N ALA A 38 12.99 5.96 -6.48
CA ALA A 38 13.15 6.79 -5.30
C ALA A 38 13.44 5.94 -4.05
N GLN A 39 14.38 6.41 -3.24
CA GLN A 39 14.78 5.78 -1.97
C GLN A 39 14.33 6.63 -0.77
N ASP A 40 13.23 7.35 -0.94
CA ASP A 40 12.57 8.16 0.07
C ASP A 40 11.28 7.48 0.55
N LEU A 41 10.47 8.19 1.32
CA LEU A 41 9.19 7.68 1.82
C LEU A 41 8.10 7.51 0.75
N ALA A 42 8.36 7.75 -0.54
CA ALA A 42 7.34 7.67 -1.59
C ALA A 42 6.71 6.28 -1.68
N ALA A 43 7.52 5.22 -1.65
CA ALA A 43 7.02 3.85 -1.70
C ALA A 43 6.16 3.48 -0.48
N VAL A 44 6.52 3.99 0.71
CA VAL A 44 5.74 3.78 1.94
C VAL A 44 4.38 4.46 1.84
N ARG A 45 4.35 5.74 1.42
CA ARG A 45 3.10 6.50 1.20
C ARG A 45 2.22 5.81 0.17
N PHE A 46 2.79 5.46 -0.98
CA PHE A 46 2.07 4.74 -2.04
C PHE A 46 1.42 3.45 -1.53
N THR A 47 2.14 2.67 -0.72
CA THR A 47 1.60 1.40 -0.18
C THR A 47 0.43 1.65 0.77
N ILE A 48 0.50 2.69 1.62
CA ILE A 48 -0.60 3.10 2.51
C ILE A 48 -1.81 3.51 1.67
N ASP A 49 -1.61 4.39 0.70
CA ASP A 49 -2.69 4.96 -0.11
C ASP A 49 -3.37 3.89 -0.98
N CYS A 50 -2.57 3.05 -1.64
CA CYS A 50 -3.05 1.95 -2.47
C CYS A 50 -3.88 0.95 -1.65
N THR A 51 -3.41 0.59 -0.44
CA THR A 51 -4.14 -0.32 0.46
C THR A 51 -5.48 0.27 0.88
N CYS A 52 -5.50 1.55 1.31
CA CYS A 52 -6.72 2.23 1.73
C CYS A 52 -7.72 2.37 0.56
N ALA A 53 -7.23 2.69 -0.64
CA ALA A 53 -8.05 2.77 -1.84
C ALA A 53 -8.62 1.40 -2.22
N PHE A 54 -7.79 0.35 -2.19
CA PHE A 54 -8.21 -1.02 -2.46
C PHE A 54 -9.33 -1.45 -1.50
N ASP A 55 -9.16 -1.26 -0.19
CA ASP A 55 -10.21 -1.59 0.79
C ASP A 55 -11.52 -0.87 0.50
N LYS A 56 -11.45 0.44 0.20
CA LYS A 56 -12.63 1.23 -0.14
C LYS A 56 -13.32 0.72 -1.40
N GLN A 57 -12.58 0.44 -2.47
CA GLN A 57 -13.18 0.05 -3.76
C GLN A 57 -13.66 -1.39 -3.75
N THR A 58 -12.95 -2.31 -3.10
CA THR A 58 -13.35 -3.74 -3.03
C THR A 58 -14.64 -3.95 -2.27
N ALA A 59 -14.92 -3.11 -1.26
CA ALA A 59 -16.20 -3.15 -0.54
C ALA A 59 -17.41 -2.77 -1.43
N GLN A 60 -17.18 -2.08 -2.55
CA GLN A 60 -18.21 -1.60 -3.47
C GLN A 60 -18.27 -2.40 -4.79
N ALA A 61 -17.13 -2.91 -5.24
CA ALA A 61 -17.01 -3.64 -6.49
C ALA A 61 -17.62 -5.06 -6.38
N LYS A 62 -18.49 -5.41 -7.32
CA LYS A 62 -19.10 -6.75 -7.38
C LYS A 62 -18.18 -7.80 -8.00
N GLU A 63 -17.19 -7.35 -8.77
CA GLU A 63 -16.32 -8.20 -9.57
C GLU A 63 -14.99 -7.49 -9.88
N ALA A 64 -14.00 -8.27 -10.29
CA ALA A 64 -12.64 -7.78 -10.50
C ALA A 64 -12.56 -6.69 -11.58
N ALA A 65 -13.36 -6.78 -12.65
CA ALA A 65 -13.36 -5.77 -13.71
C ALA A 65 -13.80 -4.38 -13.21
N ALA A 66 -14.85 -4.34 -12.37
CA ALA A 66 -15.31 -3.11 -11.74
C ALA A 66 -14.27 -2.54 -10.76
N LEU A 67 -13.57 -3.43 -10.03
CA LEU A 67 -12.49 -3.01 -9.13
C LEU A 67 -11.32 -2.40 -9.90
N VAL A 68 -10.87 -3.04 -10.98
CA VAL A 68 -9.77 -2.53 -11.84
C VAL A 68 -10.12 -1.19 -12.44
N ALA A 69 -11.37 -0.97 -12.84
CA ALA A 69 -11.82 0.33 -13.37
C ALA A 69 -11.89 1.44 -12.30
N ALA A 70 -11.99 1.09 -11.02
CA ALA A 70 -12.14 2.03 -9.91
C ALA A 70 -10.84 2.35 -9.15
N MET A 71 -9.75 1.64 -9.46
CA MET A 71 -8.43 1.76 -8.85
C MET A 71 -7.47 2.52 -9.75
#